data_AF-A0A2D8MNR7-F1
#
_entry.id   AF-A0A2D8MNR7-F1
#
_cell.length_a   1.000
_cell.length_b   1.000
_cell.length_c   1.000
_cell.angle_alpha   90.00
_cell.angle_beta   90.00
_cell.angle_gamma   90.00
#
_symmetry.space_group_name_H-M   'P 1'
#
loop_
_entity.id
_entity.type
_entity.pdbx_description
1 polymer ?
#
loop_
_entity_poly.entity_id
_entity_poly.type
_entity_poly.pdbx_seq_one_letter_code
_entity_poly.pdbx_strand_id
1 'polypeptide(L)'
;MKSNIQNNYHYEKTIFEKTDFKKNKIKNSTFEECKFNNIDFSESKFINCKFTDCKFTESNLSLCTFTNSKFENIKFENCKI
;
A
#
# COMPACT_ATOMS: atom_id res chain seq x y z
N MET A 1 15.70 -2.99 8.45
CA MET A 1 15.80 -3.36 7.02
C MET A 1 14.64 -2.72 6.29
N LYS A 2 14.86 -2.04 5.15
CA LYS A 2 13.77 -1.53 4.31
C LYS A 2 13.05 -2.73 3.70
N SER A 3 11.83 -3.04 4.14
CA SER A 3 10.98 -4.04 3.52
C SER A 3 10.60 -3.50 2.15
N ASN A 4 11.11 -4.04 1.04
CA ASN A 4 10.74 -3.60 -0.30
C ASN A 4 9.45 -4.33 -0.75
N ILE A 5 8.50 -3.61 -1.35
CA ILE A 5 7.29 -4.22 -1.93
C ILE A 5 7.63 -4.73 -3.33
N GLN A 6 7.30 -6.00 -3.58
CA GLN A 6 7.56 -6.70 -4.83
C GLN A 6 6.25 -6.95 -5.58
N ASN A 7 6.38 -7.13 -6.90
CA ASN A 7 5.27 -7.49 -7.78
C ASN A 7 4.97 -9.00 -7.70
N ASN A 8 3.73 -9.38 -7.95
CA ASN A 8 3.26 -10.78 -7.93
C ASN A 8 3.48 -11.46 -6.58
N TYR A 9 3.35 -10.71 -5.48
CA TYR A 9 3.58 -11.22 -4.14
C TYR A 9 2.31 -11.16 -3.30
N HIS A 10 2.20 -12.09 -2.35
CA HIS A 10 1.14 -12.10 -1.34
C HIS A 10 1.74 -11.73 0.02
N TYR A 11 1.27 -10.63 0.58
CA TYR A 11 1.63 -10.15 1.91
C TYR A 11 0.47 -10.40 2.87
N GLU A 12 0.74 -11.12 3.95
CA GLU A 12 -0.21 -11.38 5.02
C GLU A 12 0.35 -10.86 6.35
N LYS A 13 -0.48 -10.18 7.16
CA LYS A 13 -0.17 -9.71 8.52
C LYS A 13 1.17 -8.96 8.62
N THR A 14 1.58 -8.30 7.53
CA THR A 14 2.88 -7.64 7.41
C THR A 14 2.77 -6.17 7.79
N ILE A 15 3.77 -5.66 8.51
CA ILE A 15 3.89 -4.24 8.85
C ILE A 15 4.96 -3.60 7.97
N PHE A 16 4.55 -2.57 7.22
CA PHE A 16 5.42 -1.70 6.44
C PHE A 16 5.56 -0.37 7.18
N GLU A 17 6.78 0.01 7.56
CA GLU A 17 7.04 1.25 8.30
C GLU A 17 8.14 2.09 7.69
N LYS A 18 8.01 3.42 7.78
CA LYS A 18 9.08 4.42 7.51
C LYS A 18 9.83 4.17 6.19
N THR A 19 9.10 3.77 5.16
CA THR A 19 9.65 3.41 3.85
C THR A 19 9.09 4.32 2.78
N ASP A 20 9.98 4.83 1.93
CA ASP A 20 9.63 5.65 0.78
C ASP A 20 9.37 4.73 -0.42
N PHE A 21 8.14 4.76 -0.90
CA PHE A 21 7.66 4.10 -2.11
C PHE A 21 7.04 5.09 -3.07
N LYS A 22 7.49 6.34 -3.07
CA LYS A 22 7.03 7.37 -3.99
C LYS A 22 7.26 6.95 -5.44
N LYS A 23 6.31 7.24 -6.32
CA LYS A 23 6.36 6.98 -7.78
C LYS A 23 6.56 5.51 -8.16
N ASN A 24 6.36 4.58 -7.24
CA ASN A 24 6.60 3.16 -7.47
C ASN A 24 5.47 2.54 -8.29
N LYS A 25 5.75 1.42 -8.95
CA LYS A 25 4.75 0.69 -9.75
C LYS A 25 4.62 -0.73 -9.23
N ILE A 26 3.54 -0.99 -8.50
CA ILE A 26 3.26 -2.26 -7.84
C ILE A 26 2.16 -2.98 -8.64
N LYS A 27 2.37 -4.25 -8.95
CA LYS A 27 1.53 -5.03 -9.85
C LYS A 27 1.21 -6.40 -9.31
N ASN A 28 -0.02 -6.85 -9.52
CA ASN A 28 -0.48 -8.21 -9.28
C ASN A 28 -0.19 -8.70 -7.85
N SER A 29 -0.18 -7.81 -6.87
CA SER A 29 0.16 -8.14 -5.49
C SER A 29 -1.07 -8.04 -4.59
N THR A 30 -1.08 -8.85 -3.54
CA THR A 30 -2.18 -8.90 -2.58
C THR A 30 -1.66 -8.58 -1.18
N PHE A 31 -2.44 -7.83 -0.43
CA PHE A 31 -2.14 -7.39 0.93
C PHE A 31 -3.34 -7.73 1.81
N GLU A 32 -3.12 -8.55 2.83
CA GLU A 32 -4.14 -9.04 3.73
C GLU A 32 -3.72 -8.79 5.17
N GLU A 33 -4.60 -8.16 5.96
CA GLU A 33 -4.33 -7.78 7.35
C GLU A 33 -3.03 -6.95 7.53
N CYS A 34 -2.60 -6.25 6.49
CA CYS A 34 -1.34 -5.51 6.48
C CYS A 34 -1.50 -4.11 7.08
N LYS A 35 -0.43 -3.60 7.69
CA LYS A 35 -0.36 -2.24 8.23
C LYS A 35 0.70 -1.43 7.49
N PHE A 36 0.34 -0.24 7.04
CA PHE A 36 1.23 0.71 6.39
C PHE A 36 1.32 1.96 7.28
N ASN A 37 2.43 2.10 8.00
CA ASN A 37 2.63 3.16 8.98
C ASN A 37 3.71 4.13 8.49
N ASN A 38 3.36 5.41 8.36
CA ASN A 38 4.31 6.44 7.94
C ASN A 38 5.02 6.09 6.62
N ILE A 39 4.23 5.73 5.61
CA ILE A 39 4.69 5.37 4.26
C ILE A 39 4.38 6.50 3.28
N ASP A 40 5.31 6.78 2.36
CA ASP A 40 5.05 7.63 1.21
C ASP A 40 4.79 6.78 -0.04
N PHE A 41 3.54 6.73 -0.49
CA PHE A 41 3.06 6.17 -1.75
C PHE A 41 2.67 7.27 -2.77
N SER A 42 3.10 8.51 -2.57
CA SER A 42 2.71 9.59 -3.46
C SER A 42 3.10 9.30 -4.91
N GLU A 43 2.20 9.61 -5.83
CA GLU A 43 2.37 9.38 -7.28
C GLU A 43 2.57 7.90 -7.68
N SER A 44 2.38 6.95 -6.75
CA SER A 44 2.56 5.53 -7.04
C SER A 44 1.38 4.93 -7.78
N LYS A 45 1.62 3.81 -8.46
CA LYS A 45 0.64 3.11 -9.28
C LYS A 45 0.49 1.67 -8.82
N PHE A 46 -0.71 1.31 -8.38
CA PHE A 46 -1.09 -0.05 -8.07
C PHE A 46 -1.96 -0.61 -9.20
N ILE A 47 -1.55 -1.74 -9.77
CA ILE A 47 -2.21 -2.35 -10.92
C ILE A 47 -2.55 -3.80 -10.59
N ASN A 48 -3.81 -4.19 -10.75
CA ASN A 48 -4.29 -5.54 -10.41
C ASN A 48 -3.93 -5.95 -8.96
N CYS A 49 -3.98 -5.01 -8.01
CA CYS A 49 -3.65 -5.27 -6.62
C CYS A 49 -4.92 -5.46 -5.77
N LYS A 50 -4.83 -6.24 -4.70
CA LYS A 50 -5.93 -6.38 -3.73
C LYS A 50 -5.44 -6.01 -2.33
N PHE A 51 -6.23 -5.22 -1.62
CA PHE A 51 -6.03 -4.93 -0.21
C PHE A 51 -7.27 -5.39 0.56
N THR A 52 -7.08 -6.22 1.59
CA THR A 52 -8.15 -6.78 2.42
C THR A 52 -7.80 -6.60 3.89
N ASP A 53 -8.69 -5.99 4.68
CA ASP A 53 -8.49 -5.78 6.13
C ASP A 53 -7.20 -5.02 6.48
N CYS A 54 -6.73 -4.14 5.58
CA CYS A 54 -5.52 -3.37 5.75
C CYS A 54 -5.77 -2.01 6.41
N LYS A 55 -4.74 -1.46 7.04
CA LYS A 55 -4.75 -0.13 7.64
C LYS A 55 -3.56 0.71 7.19
N PHE A 56 -3.83 1.93 6.76
CA PHE A 56 -2.84 2.97 6.49
C PHE A 56 -2.91 4.01 7.61
N THR A 57 -1.77 4.34 8.20
CA THR A 57 -1.66 5.31 9.31
C THR A 57 -0.55 6.31 8.98
N GLU A 58 -0.80 7.61 9.15
CA GLU A 58 0.20 8.69 8.95
C GLU A 58 0.90 8.61 7.58
N SER A 59 0.21 8.10 6.56
CA SER A 59 0.80 7.79 5.26
C SER A 59 0.37 8.79 4.19
N ASN A 60 1.24 8.99 3.20
CA ASN A 60 0.97 9.86 2.07
C ASN A 60 0.62 9.03 0.82
N LEU A 61 -0.62 9.08 0.39
CA LEU A 61 -1.13 8.45 -0.83
C LEU A 61 -1.48 9.47 -1.92
N SER A 62 -1.02 10.72 -1.79
CA SER A 62 -1.41 11.79 -2.72
C SER A 62 -1.02 11.47 -4.16
N LEU A 63 -1.95 11.64 -5.10
CA LEU A 63 -1.76 11.33 -6.53
C LEU A 63 -1.50 9.84 -6.81
N CYS A 64 -1.72 8.96 -5.83
CA CYS A 64 -1.64 7.53 -6.04
C CYS A 64 -2.81 7.07 -6.94
N THR A 65 -2.54 6.11 -7.82
CA THR A 65 -3.55 5.57 -8.74
C THR A 65 -3.71 4.07 -8.56
N PHE A 66 -4.96 3.62 -8.66
CA PHE A 66 -5.35 2.23 -8.48
C PHE A 66 -6.07 1.77 -9.75
N THR A 67 -5.40 1.02 -10.61
CA THR A 67 -5.96 0.46 -11.85
C THR A 67 -6.31 -1.00 -11.62
N ASN A 68 -7.54 -1.42 -11.92
CA ASN A 68 -8.02 -2.80 -11.72
C ASN A 68 -7.70 -3.35 -10.31
N SER A 69 -7.67 -2.49 -9.30
CA SER A 69 -7.29 -2.86 -7.95
C SER A 69 -8.51 -2.77 -7.03
N LYS A 70 -8.56 -3.65 -6.02
CA LYS A 70 -9.69 -3.76 -5.10
C LYS A 70 -9.25 -3.43 -3.68
N PHE A 71 -10.12 -2.71 -2.98
CA PHE A 71 -10.01 -2.43 -1.56
C PHE A 71 -11.23 -3.01 -0.84
N GLU A 72 -10.99 -3.73 0.25
CA GLU A 72 -12.03 -4.38 1.04
C GLU A 72 -11.65 -4.19 2.51
N ASN A 73 -12.55 -3.60 3.31
CA ASN A 73 -12.33 -3.30 4.73
C ASN A 73 -11.05 -2.52 5.05
N ILE A 74 -10.87 -1.37 4.39
CA ILE A 74 -9.66 -0.56 4.54
C ILE A 74 -9.88 0.60 5.49
N LYS A 75 -8.88 0.88 6.32
CA LYS A 75 -8.84 2.07 7.18
C LYS A 75 -7.72 3.00 6.77
N PHE A 76 -8.03 4.29 6.68
CA PHE A 76 -7.05 5.36 6.53
C PHE A 76 -7.14 6.27 7.75
N GLU A 77 -6.05 6.43 8.49
CA GLU A 77 -5.97 7.28 9.66
C GLU A 77 -4.84 8.29 9.49
N ASN A 78 -5.14 9.58 9.64
CA ASN A 78 -4.18 10.68 9.49
C ASN A 78 -3.39 10.61 8.16
N CYS A 79 -4.02 10.14 7.09
CA CYS A 79 -3.39 9.99 5.78
C CYS A 79 -3.67 11.21 4.89
N LYS A 80 -2.72 11.50 4.01
CA LYS A 80 -2.93 12.41 2.87
C LYS A 80 -3.36 11.58 1.68
N ILE A 81 -4.48 11.91 1.03
CA ILE A 81 -5.07 11.15 -0.09
C ILE A 81 -5.32 12.11 -1.25
#